data_AF-A0A0B3VZI2-F1
#
_entry.id   AF-A0A0B3VZI2-F1
#
_cell.length_a   1.000
_cell.length_b   1.000
_cell.length_c   1.000
_cell.angle_alpha   90.00
_cell.angle_beta   90.00
_cell.angle_gamma   90.00
#
_symmetry.space_group_name_H-M   'P 1'
#
loop_
_entity.id
_entity.type
_entity.pdbx_description
1 polymer ?
#
loop_
_entity_poly.entity_id
_entity_poly.type
_entity_poly.pdbx_seq_one_letter_code
_entity_poly.pdbx_strand_id
1 'polypeptide(L)'
;MRLLDLVFYLLKSNSKVTVKELAERFNVSTKTIRRDLDKLSVLGIPVLIYRGPSGGVEIDKNYIIAKHILRRSDYDSLLLALYIGENISETISESLLIDKFKSVDRERCSKLLKNLEQRFVMDLFEEKFDSKNIVCKEINKAIDNKSFINIEVGSENLEVYPISFVLRKEGLCLYCLNEEYMLILINKISSVRINNKSYDKNIISYNENKEKFKQIL
;
A
#
# COMPACT_ATOMS: atom_id res chain seq x y z
N MET A 1 14.40 10.04 5.47
CA MET A 1 14.01 11.24 6.26
C MET A 1 14.72 11.12 7.60
N ARG A 2 15.92 11.67 7.77
CA ARG A 2 16.82 11.30 8.88
C ARG A 2 16.24 11.43 10.30
N LEU A 3 15.40 12.44 10.56
CA LEU A 3 14.73 12.60 11.86
C LEU A 3 13.77 11.46 12.17
N LEU A 4 13.00 11.01 11.17
CA LEU A 4 12.07 9.90 11.32
C LEU A 4 12.83 8.58 11.49
N ASP A 5 13.90 8.39 10.72
CA ASP A 5 14.76 7.22 10.82
C ASP A 5 15.42 7.11 12.21
N LEU A 6 15.83 8.24 12.79
CA LEU A 6 16.35 8.33 14.16
C LEU A 6 15.30 7.95 15.21
N VAL A 7 14.05 8.41 15.07
CA VAL A 7 12.94 8.06 15.97
C VAL A 7 12.65 6.57 15.93
N PHE A 8 12.48 5.99 14.74
CA PHE A 8 12.22 4.56 14.61
C PHE A 8 13.37 3.71 15.14
N TYR A 9 14.60 4.13 14.91
CA TYR A 9 15.76 3.45 15.43
C TYR A 9 15.77 3.44 16.97
N LEU A 10 15.56 4.60 17.60
CA LEU A 10 15.52 4.72 19.06
C LEU A 10 14.34 3.96 19.69
N LEU A 11 13.17 3.92 19.04
CA LEU A 11 12.02 3.13 19.50
C LEU A 11 12.22 1.62 19.38
N LYS A 12 12.92 1.16 18.34
CA LYS A 12 13.26 -0.25 18.16
C LYS A 12 14.40 -0.69 19.08
N SER A 13 15.21 0.25 19.55
CA SER A 13 16.36 -0.04 20.40
C SER A 13 15.88 -0.42 21.80
N ASN A 14 16.13 -1.67 22.20
CA ASN A 14 15.79 -2.16 23.55
C ASN A 14 16.76 -1.64 24.63
N SER A 15 17.78 -0.89 24.23
CA SER A 15 18.83 -0.33 25.10
C SER A 15 19.19 1.10 24.66
N LYS A 16 19.80 1.85 25.59
CA LYS A 16 20.38 3.17 25.33
C LYS A 16 21.41 3.08 24.21
N VAL A 17 21.44 4.08 23.34
CA VAL A 17 22.43 4.21 22.26
C VAL A 17 23.19 5.51 22.42
N THR A 18 24.51 5.47 22.34
CA THR A 18 25.34 6.66 22.48
C THR A 18 25.21 7.59 21.28
N VAL A 19 25.45 8.89 21.49
CA VAL A 19 25.48 9.89 20.40
C VAL A 19 26.53 9.55 19.34
N LYS A 20 27.62 8.86 19.73
CA LYS A 20 28.68 8.45 18.81
C LYS A 20 28.21 7.32 17.89
N GLU A 21 27.57 6.29 18.44
CA GLU A 21 26.99 5.20 17.64
C GLU A 21 25.90 5.70 16.69
N LEU A 22 25.07 6.65 17.14
CA LEU A 22 24.08 7.31 16.28
C LEU A 22 24.77 8.09 15.15
N ALA A 23 25.85 8.82 15.45
CA ALA A 23 26.59 9.59 14.46
C ALA A 23 27.22 8.69 13.38
N GLU A 24 27.83 7.58 13.79
CA GLU A 24 28.38 6.56 12.90
C GLU A 24 27.29 5.92 12.04
N ARG A 25 26.18 5.47 12.66
CA ARG A 25 25.05 4.84 11.96
C ARG A 25 24.44 5.72 10.88
N PHE A 26 24.22 6.99 11.19
CA PHE A 26 23.59 7.94 10.28
C PHE A 26 24.60 8.68 9.40
N ASN A 27 25.89 8.31 9.48
CA ASN A 27 27.01 8.88 8.73
C ASN A 27 27.07 10.43 8.82
N VAL A 28 26.94 10.95 10.04
CA VAL A 28 26.87 12.38 10.34
C VAL A 28 27.72 12.71 11.57
N SER A 29 27.96 13.99 11.84
CA SER A 29 28.68 14.38 13.06
C SER A 29 27.81 14.24 14.31
N THR A 30 28.46 14.04 15.47
CA THR A 30 27.80 14.04 16.80
C THR A 30 27.07 15.35 17.09
N LYS A 31 27.60 16.49 16.61
CA LYS A 31 26.92 17.80 16.67
C LYS A 31 25.58 17.78 15.93
N THR A 32 25.52 17.05 14.81
CA THR A 32 24.28 16.95 14.03
C THR A 32 23.26 16.04 14.70
N ILE A 33 23.70 14.91 15.29
CA ILE A 33 22.82 14.07 16.12
C ILE A 33 22.24 14.86 17.29
N ARG A 34 23.07 15.60 18.04
CA ARG A 34 22.57 16.44 19.14
C ARG A 34 21.50 17.42 18.67
N ARG A 35 21.72 18.12 17.55
CA ARG A 35 20.73 19.03 16.95
C ARG A 35 19.45 18.30 16.52
N ASP A 36 19.54 17.07 16.05
CA ASP A 36 18.36 16.28 15.71
C ASP A 36 17.59 15.86 16.96
N LEU A 37 18.27 15.44 18.04
CA LEU A 37 17.64 15.14 19.33
C LEU A 37 16.93 16.36 19.93
N ASP A 38 17.54 17.55 19.80
CA ASP A 38 16.90 18.81 20.21
C ASP A 38 15.61 19.06 19.41
N LYS A 39 15.64 18.85 18.09
CA LYS A 39 14.45 18.96 17.24
C LYS A 39 13.37 17.96 17.62
N LEU A 40 13.72 16.72 17.93
CA LEU A 40 12.76 15.72 18.39
C LEU A 40 12.07 16.16 19.68
N SER A 41 12.84 16.73 20.62
CA SER A 41 12.31 17.27 21.87
C SER A 41 11.33 18.42 21.62
N VAL A 42 11.64 19.33 20.68
CA VAL A 42 10.73 20.42 20.26
C VAL A 42 9.44 19.88 19.63
N LEU A 43 9.50 18.72 18.96
CA LEU A 43 8.34 18.04 18.38
C LEU A 43 7.52 17.24 19.40
N GLY A 44 7.86 17.32 20.69
CA GLY A 44 7.14 16.62 21.76
C GLY A 44 7.50 15.14 21.89
N ILE A 45 8.59 14.69 21.26
CA ILE A 45 9.11 13.33 21.43
C ILE A 45 9.99 13.31 22.69
N PRO A 46 9.66 12.52 23.72
CA PRO A 46 10.38 12.49 24.99
C PRO A 46 11.68 11.69 24.85
N VAL A 47 12.71 12.39 24.37
CA VAL A 47 14.08 11.86 24.31
C VAL A 47 14.73 11.96 25.69
N LEU A 48 15.17 10.83 26.23
CA LEU A 48 15.89 10.74 27.49
C LEU A 48 17.40 10.64 27.23
N ILE A 49 18.19 11.50 27.88
CA ILE A 49 19.65 11.53 27.73
C ILE A 49 20.30 11.23 29.08
N TYR A 50 21.04 10.14 29.13
CA TYR A 50 21.81 9.70 30.29
C TYR A 50 23.29 10.05 30.12
N ARG A 51 23.91 10.62 31.15
CA ARG A 51 25.33 10.97 31.17
C ARG A 51 26.16 9.87 31.84
N GLY A 52 27.45 9.79 31.51
CA GLY A 52 28.42 8.89 32.13
C GLY A 52 28.79 7.65 31.28
N PRO A 53 29.61 6.73 31.81
CA PRO A 53 30.12 5.55 31.09
C PRO A 53 29.05 4.59 30.59
N SER A 54 27.88 4.55 31.25
CA SER A 54 26.69 3.80 30.83
C SER A 54 25.56 4.72 30.35
N GLY A 55 25.94 5.93 29.93
CA GLY A 55 25.05 6.93 29.37
C GLY A 55 24.60 6.59 27.95
N GLY A 56 23.76 7.43 27.38
CA GLY A 56 23.21 7.24 26.05
C GLY A 56 21.86 7.91 25.89
N VAL A 57 21.24 7.65 24.76
CA VAL A 57 19.98 8.25 24.33
C VAL A 57 18.97 7.12 24.14
N GLU A 58 17.76 7.32 24.66
CA GLU A 58 16.60 6.47 24.39
C GLU A 58 15.35 7.34 24.28
N ILE A 59 14.28 6.79 23.73
CA ILE A 59 12.94 7.40 23.82
C ILE A 59 12.24 6.75 25.02
N ASP A 60 11.46 7.53 25.78
CA ASP A 60 10.63 6.99 26.87
C ASP A 60 9.86 5.74 26.37
N LYS A 61 10.00 4.62 27.08
CA LYS A 61 9.39 3.34 26.69
C LYS A 61 7.86 3.38 26.67
N ASN A 62 7.28 4.34 27.38
CA ASN A 62 5.84 4.59 27.40
C ASN A 62 5.41 5.60 26.32
N TYR A 63 6.35 6.17 25.57
CA TYR A 63 6.03 7.06 24.46
C TYR A 63 5.43 6.27 23.31
N ILE A 64 4.15 6.51 23.09
CA ILE A 64 3.44 6.00 21.92
C ILE A 64 3.36 7.16 20.92
N ILE A 65 3.88 6.97 19.71
CA ILE A 65 3.84 7.93 18.60
C ILE A 65 2.41 8.38 18.23
N ALA A 66 1.38 7.71 18.77
CA ALA A 66 -0.01 7.71 18.32
C ALA A 66 -0.69 9.07 18.17
N LYS A 67 -0.22 10.16 18.79
CA LYS A 67 -0.98 11.41 18.86
C LYS A 67 -0.50 12.56 17.96
N HIS A 68 0.69 12.49 17.36
CA HIS A 68 1.29 13.66 16.70
C HIS A 68 1.65 13.52 15.21
N ILE A 69 1.54 12.34 14.60
CA ILE A 69 1.88 12.17 13.17
C ILE A 69 0.73 12.56 12.24
N LEU A 70 -0.50 12.15 12.56
CA LEU A 70 -1.66 12.42 11.71
C LEU A 70 -2.46 13.58 12.30
N ARG A 71 -2.61 14.67 11.54
CA ARG A 71 -3.58 15.70 11.89
C ARG A 71 -4.97 15.09 11.84
N ARG A 72 -5.96 15.82 12.38
CA ARG A 72 -7.34 15.34 12.30
C ARG A 72 -7.78 15.08 10.84
N SER A 73 -7.51 16.01 9.93
CA SER A 73 -7.79 15.84 8.50
C SER A 73 -7.15 14.60 7.87
N ASP A 74 -5.92 14.28 8.27
CA ASP A 74 -5.14 13.18 7.68
C ASP A 74 -5.72 11.84 8.10
N TYR A 75 -6.13 11.74 9.36
CA TYR A 75 -6.80 10.56 9.90
C TYR A 75 -8.14 10.30 9.21
N ASP A 76 -8.95 11.35 9.02
CA ASP A 76 -10.27 11.23 8.38
C ASP A 76 -10.12 10.79 6.91
N SER A 77 -9.17 11.39 6.19
CA SER A 77 -8.84 11.03 4.81
C SER A 77 -8.34 9.60 4.69
N LEU A 78 -7.46 9.17 5.60
CA LEU A 78 -6.92 7.82 5.60
C LEU A 78 -7.99 6.77 5.91
N LEU A 79 -8.85 7.04 6.90
CA LEU A 79 -9.94 6.14 7.25
C LEU A 79 -10.96 6.03 6.11
N LEU A 80 -11.27 7.13 5.41
CA LEU A 80 -12.10 7.10 4.20
C LEU A 80 -11.45 6.24 3.10
N ALA A 81 -10.15 6.40 2.85
CA ALA A 81 -9.44 5.59 1.86
C ALA A 81 -9.44 4.09 2.22
N LEU A 82 -9.25 3.74 3.49
CA LEU A 82 -9.35 2.37 3.98
C LEU A 82 -10.77 1.82 3.84
N TYR A 83 -11.78 2.61 4.21
CA TYR A 83 -13.19 2.23 4.07
C TYR A 83 -13.55 1.94 2.60
N ILE A 84 -13.13 2.80 1.68
CA ILE A 84 -13.31 2.55 0.24
C ILE A 84 -12.58 1.26 -0.17
N GLY A 85 -11.30 1.13 0.22
CA GLY A 85 -10.48 -0.03 -0.10
C GLY A 85 -11.07 -1.36 0.37
N GLU A 86 -11.52 -1.44 1.63
CA GLU A 86 -12.13 -2.65 2.20
C GLU A 86 -13.46 -3.01 1.51
N ASN A 87 -14.19 -2.04 0.97
CA ASN A 87 -15.45 -2.29 0.28
C ASN A 87 -15.29 -2.71 -1.18
N ILE A 88 -14.14 -2.42 -1.81
CA ILE A 88 -13.91 -2.78 -3.23
C ILE A 88 -12.92 -3.94 -3.41
N SER A 89 -12.04 -4.19 -2.43
CA SER A 89 -10.96 -5.18 -2.53
C SER A 89 -10.99 -6.20 -1.41
N GLU A 90 -11.02 -7.47 -1.77
CA GLU A 90 -10.97 -8.59 -0.83
C GLU A 90 -9.64 -8.60 -0.08
N THR A 91 -8.53 -8.43 -0.81
CA THR A 91 -7.17 -8.31 -0.25
C THR A 91 -7.08 -7.28 0.88
N ILE A 92 -7.76 -6.13 0.74
CA ILE A 92 -7.75 -5.07 1.74
C ILE A 92 -8.67 -5.46 2.90
N SER A 93 -9.86 -5.97 2.61
CA SER A 93 -10.82 -6.49 3.60
C SER A 93 -10.17 -7.52 4.55
N GLU A 94 -9.49 -8.53 4.01
CA GLU A 94 -8.80 -9.58 4.79
C GLU A 94 -7.63 -9.05 5.64
N SER A 95 -7.07 -7.90 5.27
CA SER A 95 -5.92 -7.33 5.98
C SER A 95 -6.30 -6.62 7.30
N LEU A 96 -7.61 -6.47 7.56
CA LEU A 96 -8.20 -5.92 8.79
C LEU A 96 -7.56 -4.58 9.19
N LEU A 97 -7.33 -3.70 8.21
CA LEU A 97 -6.62 -2.44 8.43
C LEU A 97 -7.44 -1.47 9.25
N ILE A 98 -8.76 -1.42 9.03
CA ILE A 98 -9.64 -0.60 9.85
C ILE A 98 -9.64 -1.06 11.30
N ASP A 99 -9.61 -2.37 11.59
CA ASP A 99 -9.55 -2.87 12.97
C ASP A 99 -8.21 -2.58 13.66
N LYS A 100 -7.11 -2.65 12.91
CA LYS A 100 -5.80 -2.17 13.39
C LYS A 100 -5.86 -0.66 13.70
N PHE A 101 -6.56 0.12 12.87
CA PHE A 101 -6.79 1.56 13.10
C PHE A 101 -7.65 1.83 14.34
N LYS A 102 -8.73 1.06 14.54
CA LYS A 102 -9.56 1.10 15.75
C LYS A 102 -8.75 0.81 17.01
N SER A 103 -7.71 -0.01 16.91
CA SER A 103 -6.85 -0.34 18.05
C SER A 103 -5.97 0.82 18.50
N VAL A 104 -5.69 1.78 17.60
CA VAL A 104 -4.90 2.99 17.90
C VAL A 104 -5.79 4.10 18.48
N ASP A 105 -6.97 4.32 17.92
CA ASP A 105 -7.92 5.36 18.35
C ASP A 105 -9.38 4.88 18.17
N ARG A 106 -9.87 4.11 19.15
CA ARG A 106 -11.16 3.41 19.07
C ARG A 106 -12.33 4.38 18.94
N GLU A 107 -12.38 5.40 19.79
CA GLU A 107 -13.52 6.32 19.88
C GLU A 107 -13.68 7.09 18.56
N ARG A 108 -12.57 7.65 18.07
CA ARG A 108 -12.57 8.43 16.84
C ARG A 108 -12.89 7.57 15.63
N CYS A 109 -12.25 6.40 15.51
CA CYS A 109 -12.49 5.48 14.41
C CYS A 109 -13.95 5.06 14.33
N SER A 110 -14.52 4.63 15.47
CA SER A 110 -15.91 4.16 15.53
C SER A 110 -16.91 5.25 15.15
N LYS A 111 -16.68 6.49 15.59
CA LYS A 111 -17.53 7.63 15.23
C LYS A 111 -17.49 7.93 13.73
N LEU A 112 -16.31 7.93 13.12
CA LEU A 112 -16.15 8.22 11.70
C LEU A 112 -16.70 7.09 10.83
N LEU A 113 -16.44 5.83 11.17
CA LEU A 113 -17.01 4.68 10.46
C LEU A 113 -18.53 4.71 10.45
N LYS A 114 -19.16 4.95 11.60
CA LYS A 114 -20.62 5.09 11.69
C LYS A 114 -21.14 6.20 10.77
N ASN A 115 -20.43 7.33 10.67
CA ASN A 115 -20.81 8.41 9.76
C ASN A 115 -20.66 8.01 8.29
N LEU A 116 -19.62 7.24 7.94
CA LEU A 116 -19.40 6.73 6.59
C LEU A 116 -20.49 5.72 6.21
N GLU A 117 -20.75 4.72 7.06
CA GLU A 117 -21.79 3.71 6.86
C GLU A 117 -23.18 4.34 6.63
N GLN A 118 -23.48 5.45 7.32
CA GLN A 118 -24.78 6.13 7.20
C GLN A 118 -24.90 7.07 6.01
N ARG A 119 -23.79 7.62 5.50
CA ARG A 119 -23.81 8.74 4.55
C ARG A 119 -23.08 8.47 3.23
N PHE A 120 -22.35 7.36 3.14
CA PHE A 120 -21.48 7.04 2.01
C PHE A 120 -21.78 5.62 1.51
N VAL A 121 -22.70 5.55 0.55
CA VAL A 121 -23.07 4.31 -0.13
C VAL A 121 -22.12 4.09 -1.30
N MET A 122 -21.53 2.88 -1.38
CA MET A 122 -20.71 2.46 -2.51
C MET A 122 -21.45 1.43 -3.34
N ASP A 123 -21.73 1.79 -4.58
CA ASP A 123 -22.35 0.94 -5.59
C ASP A 123 -21.42 0.88 -6.81
N LEU A 124 -20.29 0.21 -6.61
CA LEU A 124 -19.22 0.13 -7.61
C LEU A 124 -18.97 -1.29 -8.10
N PHE A 125 -19.37 -2.33 -7.34
CA PHE A 125 -19.16 -3.74 -7.67
C PHE A 125 -20.20 -4.62 -6.97
N GLU A 126 -20.65 -5.67 -7.65
CA GLU A 126 -21.45 -6.74 -7.01
C GLU A 126 -20.58 -7.57 -6.05
N GLU A 127 -19.32 -7.81 -6.42
CA GLU A 127 -18.34 -8.58 -5.65
C GLU A 127 -17.00 -7.85 -5.58
N LYS A 128 -16.32 -7.94 -4.43
CA LYS A 128 -14.99 -7.36 -4.25
C LYS A 128 -13.98 -8.05 -5.15
N PHE A 129 -13.04 -7.29 -5.72
CA PHE A 129 -11.95 -7.90 -6.49
C PHE A 129 -10.85 -8.44 -5.57
N ASP A 130 -10.32 -9.61 -5.91
CA ASP A 130 -9.14 -10.19 -5.27
C ASP A 130 -7.92 -10.06 -6.19
N SER A 131 -7.03 -9.13 -5.83
CA SER A 131 -5.76 -8.89 -6.54
C SER A 131 -4.66 -9.90 -6.18
N LYS A 132 -4.88 -10.77 -5.20
CA LYS A 132 -3.95 -11.81 -4.74
C LYS A 132 -4.39 -13.22 -5.09
N ASN A 133 -5.50 -13.38 -5.81
CA ASN A 133 -5.91 -14.68 -6.31
C ASN A 133 -4.84 -15.30 -7.23
N ILE A 134 -4.96 -16.61 -7.48
CA ILE A 134 -3.98 -17.35 -8.27
C ILE A 134 -3.84 -16.80 -9.70
N VAL A 135 -4.96 -16.39 -10.31
CA VAL A 135 -5.02 -15.80 -11.66
C VAL A 135 -4.17 -14.53 -11.74
N CYS A 136 -4.38 -13.58 -10.83
CA CYS A 136 -3.63 -12.32 -10.75
C CYS A 136 -2.15 -12.57 -10.47
N LYS A 137 -1.80 -13.57 -9.64
CA LYS A 137 -0.40 -13.93 -9.38
C LYS A 137 0.31 -14.42 -10.65
N GLU A 138 -0.32 -15.30 -11.42
CA GLU A 138 0.27 -15.79 -12.68
C GLU A 138 0.35 -14.71 -13.74
N ILE A 139 -0.67 -13.84 -13.84
CA ILE A 139 -0.64 -12.69 -14.74
C ILE A 139 0.51 -11.73 -14.38
N ASN A 140 0.70 -11.39 -13.10
CA ASN A 140 1.80 -10.52 -12.67
C ASN A 140 3.17 -11.12 -13.05
N LYS A 141 3.38 -12.42 -12.81
CA LYS A 141 4.61 -13.11 -13.23
C LYS A 141 4.84 -12.99 -14.74
N ALA A 142 3.79 -13.12 -15.55
CA ALA A 142 3.90 -12.99 -16.98
C ALA A 142 4.21 -11.57 -17.44
N ILE A 143 3.61 -10.55 -16.80
CA ILE A 143 3.93 -9.13 -17.05
C ILE A 143 5.40 -8.85 -16.73
N ASP A 144 5.87 -9.27 -15.55
CA ASP A 144 7.27 -9.10 -15.13
C ASP A 144 8.25 -9.78 -16.10
N ASN A 145 7.90 -10.98 -16.57
CA ASN A 145 8.70 -11.76 -17.50
C ASN A 145 8.47 -11.39 -18.98
N LYS A 146 7.64 -10.38 -19.27
CA LYS A 146 7.22 -9.99 -20.64
C LYS A 146 6.82 -11.19 -21.52
N SER A 147 6.06 -12.11 -20.93
CA SER A 147 5.69 -13.38 -21.54
C SER A 147 4.21 -13.42 -21.92
N PHE A 148 3.88 -14.12 -23.01
CA PHE A 148 2.48 -14.42 -23.33
C PHE A 148 1.88 -15.38 -22.31
N ILE A 149 0.55 -15.33 -22.18
CA ILE A 149 -0.24 -16.26 -21.37
C ILE A 149 -1.35 -16.88 -22.20
N ASN A 150 -1.67 -18.13 -21.91
CA ASN A 150 -2.93 -18.75 -22.29
C ASN A 150 -3.92 -18.58 -21.13
N ILE A 151 -5.06 -17.95 -21.41
CA ILE A 151 -6.14 -17.78 -20.45
C ILE A 151 -7.38 -18.54 -20.91
N GLU A 152 -8.11 -19.09 -19.94
CA GLU A 152 -9.39 -19.74 -20.17
C GLU A 152 -10.52 -18.82 -19.68
N VAL A 153 -11.44 -18.47 -20.59
CA VAL A 153 -12.57 -17.57 -20.33
C VAL A 153 -13.84 -18.28 -20.78
N GLY A 154 -14.62 -18.80 -19.82
CA GLY A 154 -15.75 -19.67 -20.13
C GLY A 154 -15.29 -20.95 -20.85
N SER A 155 -15.70 -21.14 -22.10
CA SER A 155 -15.29 -22.27 -22.94
C SER A 155 -14.18 -21.95 -23.94
N GLU A 156 -13.68 -20.70 -23.95
CA GLU A 156 -12.67 -20.24 -24.90
C GLU A 156 -11.28 -20.23 -24.28
N ASN A 157 -10.28 -20.60 -25.07
CA ASN A 157 -8.87 -20.45 -24.72
C ASN A 157 -8.26 -19.35 -25.60
N LEU A 158 -7.67 -18.34 -24.97
CA LEU A 158 -7.08 -17.20 -25.66
C LEU A 158 -5.59 -17.11 -25.32
N GLU A 159 -4.73 -17.02 -26.34
CA GLU A 159 -3.34 -16.60 -26.16
C GLU A 159 -3.31 -15.07 -26.19
N VAL A 160 -2.86 -14.44 -25.11
CA VAL A 160 -2.78 -12.98 -24.99
C VAL A 160 -1.46 -12.55 -24.37
N TYR A 161 -1.03 -11.35 -24.70
CA TYR A 161 0.07 -10.68 -24.04
C TYR A 161 -0.50 -9.75 -22.93
N PRO A 162 -0.28 -10.04 -21.64
CA PRO A 162 -0.80 -9.23 -20.55
C PRO A 162 -0.01 -7.92 -20.42
N ILE A 163 -0.71 -6.80 -20.23
CA ILE A 163 -0.09 -5.46 -20.18
C ILE A 163 -0.25 -4.85 -18.79
N SER A 164 -1.48 -4.75 -18.29
CA SER A 164 -1.76 -4.11 -17.00
C SER A 164 -3.11 -4.52 -16.45
N PHE A 165 -3.31 -4.33 -15.14
CA PHE A 165 -4.64 -4.36 -14.55
C PHE A 165 -5.31 -3.00 -14.66
N VAL A 166 -6.62 -2.99 -14.90
CA VAL A 166 -7.46 -1.79 -14.98
C VAL A 166 -8.67 -2.00 -14.09
N LEU A 167 -8.83 -1.17 -13.07
CA LEU A 167 -10.04 -1.18 -12.24
C LEU A 167 -11.11 -0.30 -12.90
N ARG A 168 -12.23 -0.90 -13.27
CA ARG A 168 -13.41 -0.21 -13.85
C ARG A 168 -14.63 -0.40 -12.94
N LYS A 169 -15.78 0.21 -13.28
CA LYS A 169 -17.05 0.00 -12.56
C LYS A 169 -17.58 -1.44 -12.67
N GLU A 170 -17.12 -2.20 -13.65
CA GLU A 170 -17.57 -3.57 -13.86
C GLU A 170 -16.74 -4.59 -13.06
N GLY A 171 -15.57 -4.18 -12.56
CA GLY A 171 -14.62 -5.07 -11.90
C GLY A 171 -13.16 -4.74 -12.20
N LEU A 172 -12.28 -5.60 -11.69
CA LEU A 172 -10.88 -5.63 -12.09
C LEU A 172 -10.76 -6.31 -13.47
N CYS A 173 -10.15 -5.61 -14.43
CA CYS A 173 -9.92 -6.12 -15.77
C CYS A 173 -8.43 -6.34 -16.04
N LEU A 174 -8.10 -7.35 -16.84
CA LEU A 174 -6.84 -7.48 -17.56
C LEU A 174 -6.92 -6.66 -18.86
N TYR A 175 -6.01 -5.70 -19.01
CA TYR A 175 -5.71 -5.10 -20.31
C TYR A 175 -4.60 -5.91 -20.96
N CYS A 176 -4.88 -6.45 -22.15
CA CYS A 176 -3.97 -7.34 -22.87
C CYS A 176 -4.06 -7.11 -24.39
N LEU A 177 -3.08 -7.66 -25.10
CA LEU A 177 -2.97 -7.61 -26.55
C LEU A 177 -3.03 -9.03 -27.12
N ASN A 178 -3.91 -9.24 -28.09
CA ASN A 178 -3.85 -10.39 -28.99
C ASN A 178 -3.59 -9.89 -30.41
N GLU A 179 -4.58 -9.97 -31.31
CA GLU A 179 -4.59 -9.24 -32.59
C GLU A 179 -4.86 -7.75 -32.37
N GLU A 180 -5.78 -7.46 -31.45
CA GLU A 180 -6.13 -6.12 -31.01
C GLU A 180 -6.02 -5.99 -29.49
N TYR A 181 -5.99 -4.75 -29.00
CA TYR A 181 -6.03 -4.47 -27.57
C TYR A 181 -7.43 -4.77 -27.03
N MET A 182 -7.50 -5.48 -25.90
CA MET A 182 -8.75 -5.92 -25.30
C MET A 182 -8.75 -5.77 -23.78
N LEU A 183 -9.95 -5.78 -23.20
CA LEU A 183 -10.19 -5.82 -21.77
C LEU A 183 -10.96 -7.08 -21.41
N ILE A 184 -10.46 -7.83 -20.44
CA ILE A 184 -11.10 -9.07 -19.97
C ILE A 184 -11.30 -8.95 -18.45
N LEU A 185 -12.53 -9.15 -17.97
CA LEU A 185 -12.79 -9.16 -16.53
C LEU A 185 -12.07 -10.34 -15.86
N ILE A 186 -11.33 -10.07 -14.78
CA ILE A 186 -10.53 -11.08 -14.09
C ILE A 186 -11.41 -12.21 -13.53
N ASN A 187 -12.60 -11.89 -13.02
CA ASN A 187 -13.51 -12.90 -12.49
C ASN A 187 -14.07 -13.86 -13.55
N LYS A 188 -13.92 -13.55 -14.85
CA LYS A 188 -14.28 -14.44 -15.95
C LYS A 188 -13.14 -15.37 -16.37
N ILE A 189 -11.92 -15.17 -15.87
CA ILE A 189 -10.76 -16.00 -16.19
C ILE A 189 -10.71 -17.15 -15.18
N SER A 190 -10.91 -18.38 -15.64
CA SER A 190 -10.89 -19.58 -14.80
C SER A 190 -9.48 -20.13 -14.59
N SER A 191 -8.60 -20.02 -15.59
CA SER A 191 -7.23 -20.51 -15.51
C SER A 191 -6.25 -19.67 -16.33
N VAL A 192 -4.98 -19.67 -15.92
CA VAL A 192 -3.87 -18.96 -16.59
C VAL A 192 -2.67 -19.89 -16.68
N ARG A 193 -2.05 -19.98 -17.86
CA ARG A 193 -0.79 -20.69 -18.10
C ARG A 193 0.20 -19.78 -18.81
N ILE A 194 1.41 -19.65 -18.26
CA ILE A 194 2.47 -18.83 -18.85
C ILE A 194 3.11 -19.58 -20.02
N ASN A 195 3.31 -18.88 -21.13
CA ASN A 195 4.01 -19.40 -22.31
C ASN A 195 5.44 -18.85 -22.36
N ASN A 196 6.36 -19.60 -22.96
CA ASN A 196 7.77 -19.18 -23.12
C ASN A 196 8.00 -18.18 -24.27
N LYS A 197 6.95 -17.59 -24.81
CA LYS A 197 7.01 -16.63 -25.91
C LYS A 197 7.12 -15.22 -25.33
N SER A 198 8.17 -14.48 -25.69
CA SER A 198 8.33 -13.07 -25.30
C SER A 198 7.63 -12.13 -26.27
N TYR A 199 7.38 -10.90 -25.81
CA TYR A 199 6.92 -9.81 -26.67
C TYR A 199 7.86 -8.61 -26.52
N ASP A 200 8.48 -8.19 -27.62
CA ASP A 200 9.49 -7.13 -27.65
C ASP A 200 9.09 -5.90 -28.49
N LYS A 201 7.84 -5.82 -28.93
CA LYS A 201 7.32 -4.66 -29.68
C LYS A 201 6.80 -3.58 -28.73
N ASN A 202 6.64 -2.37 -29.26
CA ASN A 202 6.01 -1.27 -28.53
C ASN A 202 4.56 -1.61 -28.18
N ILE A 203 4.20 -1.32 -26.93
CA ILE A 203 2.87 -1.52 -26.35
C ILE A 203 2.27 -0.15 -26.07
N ILE A 204 0.99 0.02 -26.41
CA ILE A 204 0.23 1.22 -26.07
C ILE A 204 -0.40 1.01 -24.71
N SER A 205 -0.14 1.92 -23.76
CA SER A 205 -0.70 1.83 -22.42
C SER A 205 -2.23 2.00 -22.44
N TYR A 206 -2.91 1.46 -21.42
CA TYR A 206 -4.36 1.63 -21.32
C TYR A 206 -4.78 3.11 -21.33
N ASN A 207 -4.02 3.99 -20.66
CA ASN A 207 -4.34 5.41 -20.58
C ASN A 207 -4.30 6.12 -21.95
N GLU A 208 -3.38 5.71 -22.83
CA GLU A 208 -3.28 6.24 -24.20
C GLU A 208 -4.35 5.66 -25.13
N ASN A 209 -4.87 4.48 -24.82
CA ASN A 209 -5.87 3.78 -25.64
C ASN A 209 -7.29 3.84 -25.05
N LYS A 210 -7.49 4.60 -23.97
CA LYS A 210 -8.71 4.57 -23.15
C LYS A 210 -9.99 4.88 -23.92
N GLU A 211 -9.90 5.78 -24.90
CA GLU A 211 -11.05 6.21 -25.72
C GLU A 211 -11.73 5.05 -26.45
N LYS A 212 -10.97 4.03 -26.88
CA LYS A 212 -11.52 2.84 -27.57
C LYS A 212 -12.42 1.99 -26.67
N PHE A 213 -12.28 2.12 -25.36
CA PHE A 213 -13.00 1.29 -24.37
C PHE A 213 -14.07 2.05 -23.60
N LYS A 214 -14.38 3.30 -24.00
CA LYS A 214 -15.42 4.14 -23.37
C LYS A 214 -16.85 3.69 -23.68
N GLN A 215 -17.06 2.88 -24.72
CA GLN A 215 -18.37 2.32 -25.07
C GLN A 215 -18.38 0.81 -24.79
N ILE A 216 -18.79 0.45 -23.57
CA ILE A 216 -19.38 -0.84 -23.27
C ILE A 216 -20.69 -0.47 -22.58
N LEU A 217 -21.80 -0.65 -23.30
CA LEU A 217 -23.17 -0.46 -22.80
C LEU A 217 -23.41 -1.41 -21.63
#